data_AF-A0A0S4IQ04-F1
#
_entry.id   AF-A0A0S4IQ04-F1
#
_cell.length_a   1.000
_cell.length_b   1.000
_cell.length_c   1.000
_cell.angle_alpha   90.00
_cell.angle_beta   90.00
_cell.angle_gamma   90.00
#
_symmetry.space_group_name_H-M   'P 1'
#
loop_
_entity.id
_entity.type
_entity.pdbx_description
1 polymer ?
#
loop_
_entity_poly.entity_id
_entity_poly.type
_entity_poly.pdbx_seq_one_letter_code
_entity_poly.pdbx_strand_id
1 'polypeptide(L)'
;MTGATLDLDDVREKVGGFCSKFFSIIIAVLLDIITLIYTIGAGHLVRVTDSFTSIGFAHFLGIVSAIASAALYTLLHFVPKRAYRLLYLITFVNVLSLFLVSHSMGLTAPTVDDCDDLGAFSNATAILANQTSSIGDITWVILHGGNATAAVGRLGQSLGDCTTFALTFATALLIIILQLVALFDTQRMLLTRVRSKTYGERFVEMGIK
;
A
#
# COMPACT_ATOMS: atom_id res chain seq x y z
N MET A 1 -32.39 -37.20 -14.23
CA MET A 1 -31.91 -36.90 -12.86
C MET A 1 -30.56 -36.18 -12.98
N THR A 2 -30.57 -34.87 -13.22
CA THR A 2 -29.36 -34.04 -13.42
C THR A 2 -29.57 -32.60 -12.90
N GLY A 3 -30.55 -32.40 -12.01
CA GLY A 3 -31.00 -31.07 -11.58
C GLY A 3 -30.40 -30.54 -10.27
N ALA A 4 -29.69 -31.37 -9.49
CA ALA A 4 -29.23 -30.98 -8.15
C ALA A 4 -27.80 -30.41 -8.10
N THR A 5 -26.97 -30.65 -9.12
CA THR A 5 -25.59 -30.14 -9.16
C THR A 5 -25.50 -28.68 -9.60
N LEU A 6 -26.45 -28.23 -10.44
CA LEU A 6 -26.54 -26.84 -10.90
C LEU A 6 -26.77 -25.82 -9.76
N ASP A 7 -27.48 -26.23 -8.70
CA ASP A 7 -27.84 -25.33 -7.60
C ASP A 7 -26.68 -25.12 -6.61
N LEU A 8 -25.88 -26.16 -6.37
CA LEU A 8 -24.69 -26.08 -5.51
C LEU A 8 -23.58 -25.23 -6.12
N ASP A 9 -23.39 -25.31 -7.44
CA ASP A 9 -22.39 -24.50 -8.14
C ASP A 9 -22.78 -23.01 -8.16
N ASP A 10 -24.06 -22.68 -8.33
CA ASP A 10 -24.56 -21.29 -8.30
C ASP A 10 -24.49 -20.68 -6.88
N VAL A 11 -24.78 -21.46 -5.84
CA VAL A 11 -24.59 -21.04 -4.44
C VAL A 11 -23.11 -20.81 -4.14
N ARG A 12 -22.22 -21.71 -4.60
CA ARG A 12 -20.77 -21.58 -4.41
C ARG A 12 -20.21 -20.35 -5.12
N GLU A 13 -20.69 -20.04 -6.33
CA GLU A 13 -20.31 -18.82 -7.05
C GLU A 13 -20.81 -17.55 -6.35
N LYS A 14 -22.05 -17.53 -5.83
CA LYS A 14 -22.59 -16.38 -5.09
C LYS A 14 -21.86 -16.14 -3.78
N VAL A 15 -21.60 -17.18 -2.99
CA VAL A 15 -20.85 -17.10 -1.73
C VAL A 15 -19.40 -16.69 -1.99
N GLY A 16 -18.74 -17.28 -2.99
CA GLY A 16 -17.39 -16.92 -3.40
C GLY A 16 -17.28 -15.47 -3.89
N GLY A 17 -18.27 -15.00 -4.65
CA GLY A 17 -18.35 -13.62 -5.10
C GLY A 17 -18.58 -12.61 -3.96
N PHE A 18 -19.37 -12.99 -2.95
CA PHE A 18 -19.58 -12.16 -1.75
C PHE A 18 -18.30 -12.06 -0.91
N CYS A 19 -17.66 -13.18 -0.59
CA CYS A 19 -16.40 -13.21 0.17
C CYS A 19 -15.28 -12.42 -0.54
N SER A 20 -15.18 -12.54 -1.87
CA SER A 20 -14.18 -11.81 -2.66
C SER A 20 -14.37 -10.29 -2.58
N LYS A 21 -15.62 -9.80 -2.60
CA LYS A 21 -15.89 -8.36 -2.46
C LYS A 21 -15.59 -7.87 -1.05
N PHE A 22 -15.95 -8.65 -0.05
CA PHE A 22 -15.70 -8.31 1.35
C PHE A 22 -14.19 -8.20 1.64
N PHE A 23 -13.41 -9.16 1.15
CA PHE A 23 -11.95 -9.13 1.25
C PHE A 23 -11.35 -7.93 0.50
N SER A 24 -11.85 -7.62 -0.70
CA SER A 24 -11.37 -6.47 -1.48
C SER A 24 -11.64 -5.12 -0.78
N ILE A 25 -12.77 -4.97 -0.08
CA ILE A 25 -13.07 -3.78 0.75
C ILE A 25 -12.10 -3.69 1.95
N ILE A 26 -11.83 -4.81 2.62
CA ILE A 26 -10.87 -4.83 3.74
C ILE A 26 -9.48 -4.38 3.27
N ILE A 27 -9.02 -4.88 2.11
CA ILE A 27 -7.76 -4.45 1.52
C ILE A 27 -7.77 -2.96 1.19
N ALA A 28 -8.89 -2.41 0.70
CA ALA A 28 -9.00 -0.98 0.41
C ALA A 28 -8.84 -0.13 1.68
N VAL A 29 -9.54 -0.50 2.76
CA VAL A 29 -9.43 0.19 4.06
C VAL A 29 -8.01 0.10 4.63
N LEU A 30 -7.38 -1.08 4.55
CA LEU A 30 -5.99 -1.25 5.01
C LEU A 30 -5.02 -0.41 4.18
N LEU A 31 -5.21 -0.37 2.85
CA LEU A 31 -4.40 0.44 1.95
C LEU A 31 -4.54 1.94 2.28
N ASP A 32 -5.74 2.42 2.55
CA ASP A 32 -5.99 3.82 2.95
C ASP A 32 -5.29 4.17 4.27
N ILE A 33 -5.42 3.32 5.30
CA ILE A 33 -4.78 3.54 6.61
C ILE A 33 -3.25 3.58 6.48
N ILE A 34 -2.66 2.61 5.79
CA ILE A 34 -1.21 2.52 5.66
C ILE A 34 -0.68 3.65 4.77
N THR A 35 -1.42 4.02 3.72
CA THR A 35 -1.10 5.21 2.90
C THR A 35 -1.04 6.46 3.76
N LEU A 36 -2.00 6.66 4.67
CA LEU A 36 -2.00 7.79 5.59
C LEU A 36 -0.74 7.80 6.48
N ILE A 37 -0.38 6.66 7.08
CA ILE A 37 0.85 6.56 7.91
C ILE A 37 2.10 6.86 7.07
N TYR A 38 2.21 6.29 5.87
CA TYR A 38 3.31 6.57 4.95
C TYR A 38 3.38 8.06 4.58
N THR A 39 2.25 8.72 4.32
CA THR A 39 2.24 10.15 3.97
C THR A 39 2.76 11.03 5.10
N ILE A 40 2.48 10.67 6.35
CA ILE A 40 3.00 11.37 7.53
C ILE A 40 4.52 11.15 7.64
N GLY A 41 4.98 9.90 7.55
CA GLY A 41 6.40 9.56 7.66
C GLY A 41 7.25 10.17 6.54
N ALA A 42 6.84 9.97 5.28
CA ALA A 42 7.51 10.53 4.12
C ALA A 42 7.44 12.06 4.09
N GLY A 43 6.30 12.65 4.51
CA GLY A 43 6.14 14.10 4.62
C GLY A 43 7.07 14.72 5.67
N HIS A 44 7.26 14.05 6.80
CA HIS A 44 8.25 14.45 7.80
C HIS A 44 9.67 14.39 7.22
N LEU A 45 10.01 13.32 6.50
CA LEU A 45 11.31 13.17 5.83
C LEU A 45 11.62 14.30 4.86
N VAL A 46 10.65 14.68 4.02
CA VAL A 46 10.78 15.80 3.07
C VAL A 46 11.06 17.11 3.80
N ARG A 47 10.42 17.32 4.96
CA ARG A 47 10.63 18.53 5.76
C ARG A 47 11.99 18.57 6.43
N VAL A 48 12.46 17.45 6.99
CA VAL A 48 13.74 17.38 7.71
C VAL A 48 14.94 17.46 6.77
N THR A 49 14.80 16.93 5.56
CA THR A 49 15.90 16.91 4.58
C THR A 49 16.14 18.26 3.91
N ASP A 50 15.25 19.24 4.08
CA ASP A 50 15.30 20.63 3.58
C ASP A 50 15.74 20.78 2.09
N SER A 51 15.63 19.68 1.33
CA SER A 51 16.18 19.55 -0.02
C SER A 51 15.15 18.89 -0.94
N PHE A 52 14.37 19.75 -1.59
CA PHE A 52 13.50 19.37 -2.71
C PHE A 52 14.28 19.02 -3.99
N THR A 53 15.62 18.99 -3.95
CA THR A 53 16.47 18.88 -5.14
C THR A 53 16.41 17.52 -5.82
N SER A 54 16.36 16.40 -5.08
CA SER A 54 16.18 15.07 -5.69
C SER A 54 15.50 14.05 -4.76
N ILE A 55 15.99 13.89 -3.53
CA ILE A 55 15.47 12.88 -2.59
C ILE A 55 14.06 13.26 -2.12
N GLY A 56 13.88 14.52 -1.68
CA GLY A 56 12.56 15.02 -1.28
C GLY A 56 11.52 14.96 -2.41
N PHE A 57 11.94 15.18 -3.66
CA PHE A 57 11.04 15.09 -4.82
C PHE A 57 10.58 13.65 -5.07
N ALA A 58 11.45 12.66 -4.94
CA ALA A 58 11.08 11.25 -5.06
C ALA A 58 10.07 10.83 -3.98
N HIS A 59 10.26 11.25 -2.72
CA HIS A 59 9.27 11.04 -1.66
C HIS A 59 7.94 11.73 -1.95
N PHE A 60 7.96 12.96 -2.45
CA PHE A 60 6.75 13.69 -2.83
C PHE A 60 5.96 12.97 -3.93
N LEU A 61 6.63 12.49 -4.98
CA LEU A 61 5.99 11.68 -6.03
C LEU A 61 5.43 10.36 -5.48
N GLY A 62 6.16 9.72 -4.56
CA GLY A 62 5.68 8.55 -3.82
C GLY A 62 4.38 8.83 -3.08
N ILE A 63 4.32 9.93 -2.32
CA ILE A 63 3.12 10.38 -1.59
C ILE A 63 1.94 10.61 -2.53
N VAL A 64 2.11 11.44 -3.56
CA VAL A 64 1.02 11.79 -4.48
C VAL A 64 0.50 10.55 -5.21
N SER A 65 1.40 9.68 -5.67
CA SER A 65 1.01 8.45 -6.36
C SER A 65 0.32 7.44 -5.44
N ALA A 66 0.78 7.29 -4.19
CA ALA A 66 0.16 6.40 -3.21
C ALA A 66 -1.26 6.86 -2.86
N ILE A 67 -1.47 8.16 -2.61
CA ILE A 67 -2.81 8.74 -2.37
C ILE A 67 -3.72 8.49 -3.58
N ALA A 68 -3.23 8.79 -4.80
CA ALA A 68 -4.01 8.59 -6.02
C ALA A 68 -4.39 7.11 -6.21
N SER A 69 -3.46 6.20 -5.94
CA SER A 69 -3.68 4.76 -6.04
C SER A 69 -4.70 4.25 -5.04
N ALA A 70 -4.59 4.68 -3.77
CA ALA A 70 -5.51 4.30 -2.70
C ALA A 70 -6.93 4.82 -2.98
N ALA A 71 -7.06 6.11 -3.32
CA ALA A 71 -8.34 6.72 -3.67
C ALA A 71 -9.01 6.04 -4.87
N LEU A 72 -8.24 5.75 -5.93
CA LEU A 72 -8.76 5.06 -7.12
C LEU A 72 -9.19 3.62 -6.83
N TYR A 73 -8.45 2.91 -5.96
CA TYR A 73 -8.83 1.56 -5.53
C TYR A 73 -10.09 1.57 -4.66
N THR A 74 -10.23 2.54 -3.75
CA THR A 74 -11.46 2.73 -2.97
C THR A 74 -12.65 3.09 -3.86
N LEU A 75 -12.45 3.94 -4.88
CA LEU A 75 -13.46 4.27 -5.87
C LEU A 75 -13.93 3.06 -6.68
N LEU A 76 -13.07 2.05 -6.90
CA LEU A 76 -13.43 0.83 -7.64
C LEU A 76 -14.69 0.15 -7.07
N HIS A 77 -14.89 0.23 -5.76
CA HIS A 77 -16.03 -0.37 -5.06
C HIS A 77 -17.36 0.32 -5.35
N PHE A 78 -17.33 1.61 -5.69
CA PHE A 78 -18.53 2.40 -6.02
C PHE A 78 -18.79 2.47 -7.53
N VAL A 79 -17.83 2.01 -8.35
CA VAL A 79 -17.89 2.20 -9.79
C VAL A 79 -18.82 1.19 -10.46
N PRO A 80 -19.76 1.64 -11.31
CA PRO A 80 -20.67 0.74 -12.01
C PRO A 80 -19.92 -0.20 -12.95
N LYS A 81 -20.50 -1.40 -13.16
CA LYS A 81 -19.89 -2.49 -13.96
C LYS A 81 -19.47 -2.09 -15.38
N ARG A 82 -20.07 -1.03 -15.94
CA ARG A 82 -19.88 -0.57 -17.33
C ARG A 82 -18.59 0.24 -17.57
N ALA A 83 -17.90 0.71 -16.52
CA ALA A 83 -16.72 1.57 -16.65
C ALA A 83 -15.40 0.78 -16.80
N TYR A 84 -15.26 -0.04 -17.84
CA TYR A 84 -14.04 -0.84 -18.09
C TYR A 84 -12.78 0.03 -18.30
N ARG A 85 -12.92 1.22 -18.91
CA ARG A 85 -11.83 2.18 -19.08
C ARG A 85 -11.22 2.63 -17.75
N LEU A 86 -12.04 2.71 -16.70
CA LEU A 86 -11.58 3.07 -15.37
C LEU A 86 -10.68 1.98 -14.77
N LEU A 87 -10.96 0.70 -15.01
CA LEU A 87 -10.11 -0.39 -14.52
C LEU A 87 -8.70 -0.36 -15.14
N TYR A 88 -8.58 0.05 -16.42
CA TYR A 88 -7.27 0.26 -17.04
C TYR A 88 -6.52 1.43 -16.40
N LEU A 89 -7.21 2.54 -16.11
CA LEU A 89 -6.63 3.67 -15.40
C LEU A 89 -6.17 3.29 -13.99
N ILE A 90 -7.01 2.58 -13.23
CA ILE A 90 -6.69 2.08 -11.88
C ILE A 90 -5.45 1.19 -11.93
N THR A 91 -5.38 0.27 -12.91
CA THR A 91 -4.21 -0.59 -13.09
C THR A 91 -2.96 0.23 -13.36
N PHE A 92 -3.02 1.17 -14.31
CA PHE A 92 -1.89 2.03 -14.66
C PHE A 92 -1.39 2.84 -13.45
N VAL A 93 -2.31 3.44 -12.69
CA VAL A 93 -1.94 4.21 -11.50
C VAL A 93 -1.36 3.33 -10.39
N ASN A 94 -1.88 2.12 -10.18
CA ASN A 94 -1.28 1.17 -9.22
C ASN A 94 0.14 0.77 -9.65
N VAL A 95 0.39 0.48 -10.93
CA VAL A 95 1.74 0.15 -11.42
C VAL A 95 2.69 1.34 -11.28
N LEU A 96 2.24 2.54 -11.63
CA LEU A 96 3.03 3.75 -11.46
C LEU A 96 3.33 4.02 -9.99
N SER A 97 2.36 3.84 -9.10
CA SER A 97 2.55 4.00 -7.66
C SER A 97 3.51 2.97 -7.10
N LEU A 98 3.42 1.70 -7.51
CA LEU A 98 4.38 0.67 -7.14
C LEU A 98 5.82 1.09 -7.48
N PHE A 99 6.04 1.61 -8.69
CA PHE A 99 7.34 2.09 -9.13
C PHE A 99 7.84 3.26 -8.27
N LEU A 100 7.00 4.29 -8.06
CA LEU A 100 7.38 5.50 -7.33
C LEU A 100 7.58 5.25 -5.82
N VAL A 101 6.71 4.46 -5.20
CA VAL A 101 6.84 4.06 -3.78
C VAL A 101 8.06 3.17 -3.60
N SER A 102 8.33 2.23 -4.51
CA SER A 102 9.55 1.41 -4.46
C SER A 102 10.81 2.25 -4.63
N HIS A 103 10.80 3.23 -5.54
CA HIS A 103 11.91 4.15 -5.70
C HIS A 103 12.13 4.99 -4.44
N SER A 104 11.06 5.55 -3.87
CA SER A 104 11.10 6.25 -2.59
C SER A 104 11.66 5.36 -1.47
N MET A 105 11.22 4.11 -1.36
CA MET A 105 11.69 3.14 -0.36
C MET A 105 13.17 2.81 -0.55
N GLY A 106 13.61 2.63 -1.79
CA GLY A 106 15.01 2.36 -2.13
C GLY A 106 15.97 3.49 -1.74
N LEU A 107 15.48 4.73 -1.69
CA LEU A 107 16.25 5.89 -1.19
C LEU A 107 16.30 5.94 0.35
N THR A 108 15.26 5.42 1.03
CA THR A 108 15.21 5.32 2.50
C THR A 108 16.02 4.13 3.03
N ALA A 109 16.18 3.07 2.25
CA ALA A 109 16.78 1.81 2.71
C ALA A 109 18.22 1.96 3.25
N PRO A 110 19.14 2.68 2.58
CA PRO A 110 20.50 2.86 3.10
C PRO A 110 20.53 3.68 4.40
N THR A 111 19.59 4.61 4.57
CA THR A 111 19.48 5.41 5.81
C THR A 111 18.99 4.56 6.98
N VAL A 112 18.13 3.57 6.73
CA VAL A 112 17.72 2.59 7.75
C VAL A 112 18.89 1.69 8.13
N ASP A 113 19.68 1.24 7.16
CA ASP A 113 20.90 0.44 7.39
C ASP A 113 21.92 1.22 8.24
N ASP A 114 22.19 2.49 7.88
CA ASP A 114 23.08 3.38 8.63
C ASP A 114 22.59 3.61 10.09
N CYS A 115 21.27 3.64 10.30
CA CYS A 115 20.68 3.75 11.64
C CYS A 115 20.83 2.47 12.48
N ASP A 116 20.80 1.29 11.85
CA ASP A 116 21.03 0.02 12.53
C ASP A 116 22.50 -0.16 12.92
N ASP A 117 23.42 0.21 12.02
CA ASP A 117 24.87 0.25 12.25
C ASP A 117 25.24 1.14 13.45
N LEU A 118 24.49 2.23 13.68
CA LEU A 118 24.63 3.12 14.83
C LEU A 118 23.97 2.59 16.13
N GLY A 119 23.34 1.42 16.08
CA GLY A 119 22.66 0.80 17.21
C GLY A 119 21.36 1.51 17.63
N ALA A 120 20.74 2.28 16.73
CA ALA A 120 19.50 2.99 17.06
C ALA A 120 18.34 2.01 17.37
N PHE A 121 18.27 0.88 16.66
CA PHE A 121 17.20 -0.11 16.85
C PHE A 121 17.48 -1.12 17.97
N SER A 122 18.74 -1.47 18.22
CA SER A 122 19.14 -2.33 19.35
C SER A 122 18.90 -1.64 20.71
N ASN A 123 19.11 -0.33 20.79
CA ASN A 123 18.76 0.45 21.99
C ASN A 123 17.24 0.62 22.17
N ALA A 124 16.49 0.78 21.07
CA ALA A 124 15.03 0.90 21.13
C ALA A 124 14.35 -0.38 21.68
N THR A 125 14.85 -1.57 21.29
CA THR A 125 14.33 -2.85 21.82
C THR A 125 14.66 -3.06 23.30
N ALA A 126 15.84 -2.61 23.76
CA ALA A 126 16.21 -2.62 25.18
C ALA A 126 15.34 -1.67 26.03
N ILE A 127 14.98 -0.50 25.50
CA ILE A 127 14.07 0.44 26.17
C ILE A 127 12.64 -0.14 26.24
N LEU A 128 12.17 -0.78 25.17
CA LEU A 128 10.85 -1.41 25.13
C LEU A 128 10.73 -2.58 26.12
N ALA A 129 11.79 -3.37 26.30
CA ALA A 129 11.85 -4.44 27.29
C ALA A 129 11.78 -3.92 28.74
N ASN A 130 12.33 -2.73 29.01
CA ASN A 130 12.36 -2.11 30.34
C ASN A 130 11.06 -1.32 30.69
N GLN A 131 10.23 -1.00 29.69
CA GLN A 131 8.99 -0.19 29.82
C GLN A 131 7.70 -1.02 29.82
N THR A 132 7.79 -2.35 29.91
CA THR A 132 6.65 -3.29 29.86
C THR A 132 5.59 -3.13 30.97
N SER A 133 5.77 -2.21 31.93
CA SER A 133 4.78 -1.88 32.97
C SER A 133 3.84 -0.72 32.63
N SER A 134 4.06 0.02 31.52
CA SER A 134 3.22 1.15 31.12
C SER A 134 2.97 1.17 29.62
N ILE A 135 1.88 0.54 29.19
CA ILE A 135 1.39 0.51 27.80
C ILE A 135 0.92 1.92 27.32
N GLY A 136 1.01 2.94 28.17
CA GLY A 136 0.45 4.27 27.91
C GLY A 136 1.30 5.24 27.09
N ASP A 137 2.59 4.96 26.84
CA ASP A 137 3.51 5.96 26.28
C ASP A 137 4.35 5.46 25.09
N ILE A 138 3.66 4.95 24.08
CA ILE A 138 4.24 4.68 22.75
C ILE A 138 4.83 5.99 22.15
N THR A 139 4.32 7.14 22.58
CA THR A 139 4.77 8.47 22.16
C THR A 139 6.22 8.75 22.56
N TRP A 140 6.67 8.30 23.74
CA TRP A 140 8.07 8.44 24.17
C TRP A 140 9.01 7.57 23.29
N VAL A 141 8.72 6.29 23.07
CA VAL A 141 9.57 5.44 22.19
C VAL A 141 9.72 6.01 20.76
N ILE A 142 8.68 6.67 20.25
CA ILE A 142 8.73 7.35 18.94
C ILE A 142 9.50 8.68 19.01
N LEU A 143 9.36 9.46 20.09
CA LEU A 143 9.91 10.82 20.21
C LEU A 143 11.36 10.92 20.65
N HIS A 144 11.93 9.94 21.36
CA HIS A 144 13.39 9.95 21.57
C HIS A 144 14.01 8.54 21.51
N GLY A 145 13.44 7.67 20.69
CA GLY A 145 14.10 6.46 20.20
C GLY A 145 15.34 6.83 19.39
N GLY A 146 16.45 7.08 20.08
CA GLY A 146 17.77 7.28 19.50
C GLY A 146 18.01 8.68 18.92
N ASN A 147 18.21 9.68 19.78
CA ASN A 147 19.05 10.84 19.40
C ASN A 147 20.48 10.32 19.19
N ALA A 148 20.76 9.73 18.02
CA ALA A 148 22.13 9.56 17.57
C ALA A 148 22.70 10.97 17.40
N THR A 149 23.80 11.28 18.10
CA THR A 149 24.53 12.54 17.94
C THR A 149 24.74 12.79 16.45
N ALA A 150 24.13 13.86 15.92
CA ALA A 150 24.00 14.20 14.50
C ALA A 150 25.08 13.56 13.61
N ALA A 151 24.80 12.33 13.15
CA ALA A 151 25.65 11.60 12.23
C ALA A 151 25.08 11.79 10.83
N VAL A 152 25.97 11.98 9.86
CA VAL A 152 25.59 12.09 8.45
C VAL A 152 25.72 10.70 7.84
N GLY A 153 24.61 10.17 7.31
CA GLY A 153 24.58 8.87 6.65
C GLY A 153 25.33 8.86 5.33
N ARG A 154 25.50 7.68 4.73
CA ARG A 154 26.25 7.46 3.48
C ARG A 154 25.68 8.26 2.29
N LEU A 155 24.39 8.60 2.36
CA LEU A 155 23.69 9.44 1.37
C LEU A 155 23.69 10.94 1.70
N GLY A 156 24.48 11.38 2.69
CA GLY A 156 24.54 12.80 3.09
C GLY A 156 23.34 13.26 3.92
N GLN A 157 22.49 12.34 4.39
CA GLN A 157 21.27 12.63 5.14
C GLN A 157 21.56 12.72 6.65
N SER A 158 20.82 13.57 7.36
CA SER A 158 20.89 13.63 8.83
C SER A 158 20.21 12.42 9.46
N LEU A 159 20.93 11.67 10.31
CA LEU A 159 20.44 10.47 11.00
C LEU A 159 19.75 10.77 12.34
N GLY A 160 19.25 11.99 12.54
CA GLY A 160 18.60 12.40 13.79
C GLY A 160 17.27 11.69 14.10
N ASP A 161 16.56 11.17 13.08
CA ASP A 161 15.20 10.62 13.20
C ASP A 161 15.08 9.17 12.69
N CYS A 162 15.95 8.26 13.17
CA CYS A 162 16.02 6.87 12.72
C CYS A 162 14.68 6.10 12.80
N THR A 163 13.85 6.39 13.81
CA THR A 163 12.50 5.80 13.96
C THR A 163 11.59 6.19 12.80
N THR A 164 11.67 7.43 12.32
CA THR A 164 10.86 7.92 11.20
C THR A 164 11.31 7.30 9.87
N PHE A 165 12.62 7.14 9.65
CA PHE A 165 13.13 6.44 8.48
C PHE A 165 12.66 4.97 8.45
N ALA A 166 12.76 4.27 9.57
CA ALA A 166 12.30 2.89 9.68
C ALA A 166 10.78 2.74 9.48
N LEU A 167 9.98 3.63 10.09
CA LEU A 167 8.53 3.63 9.90
C LEU A 167 8.15 3.91 8.44
N THR A 168 8.81 4.87 7.80
CA THR A 168 8.58 5.21 6.38
C THR A 168 8.94 4.04 5.48
N PHE A 169 10.05 3.35 5.76
CA PHE A 169 10.45 2.16 5.02
C PHE A 169 9.45 1.00 5.19
N ALA A 170 9.07 0.69 6.43
CA ALA A 170 8.12 -0.39 6.73
C ALA A 170 6.74 -0.14 6.11
N THR A 171 6.24 1.10 6.18
CA THR A 171 4.96 1.49 5.59
C THR A 171 5.01 1.49 4.07
N ALA A 172 6.10 1.93 3.45
CA ALA A 172 6.29 1.82 2.00
C ALA A 172 6.26 0.36 1.51
N LEU A 173 6.92 -0.55 2.25
CA LEU A 173 6.91 -1.98 1.95
C LEU A 173 5.49 -2.57 2.05
N LEU A 174 4.74 -2.22 3.10
CA LEU A 174 3.36 -2.66 3.26
C LEU A 174 2.45 -2.12 2.14
N ILE A 175 2.65 -0.87 1.70
CA ILE A 175 1.93 -0.29 0.55
C ILE A 175 2.22 -1.11 -0.70
N ILE A 176 3.48 -1.44 -0.98
CA ILE A 176 3.85 -2.24 -2.15
C ILE A 176 3.14 -3.60 -2.12
N ILE A 177 3.11 -4.28 -0.98
CA ILE A 177 2.43 -5.57 -0.84
C ILE A 177 0.92 -5.42 -1.09
N LEU A 178 0.28 -4.42 -0.48
CA LEU A 178 -1.16 -4.19 -0.64
C LEU A 178 -1.52 -3.75 -2.06
N GLN A 179 -0.69 -2.95 -2.71
CA GLN A 179 -0.87 -2.54 -4.11
C GLN A 179 -0.73 -3.71 -5.07
N LEU A 180 0.17 -4.67 -4.81
CA LEU A 180 0.24 -5.92 -5.59
C LEU A 180 -1.07 -6.72 -5.47
N VAL A 181 -1.61 -6.85 -4.25
CA VAL A 181 -2.90 -7.52 -4.02
C VAL A 181 -4.03 -6.78 -4.74
N ALA A 182 -4.09 -5.45 -4.61
CA ALA A 182 -5.06 -4.59 -5.28
C ALA A 182 -4.98 -4.70 -6.81
N LEU A 183 -3.77 -4.83 -7.36
CA LEU A 183 -3.54 -5.00 -8.79
C LEU A 183 -4.08 -6.36 -9.27
N PHE A 184 -3.79 -7.45 -8.56
CA PHE A 184 -4.36 -8.76 -8.91
C PHE A 184 -5.89 -8.75 -8.84
N ASP A 185 -6.48 -8.10 -7.83
CA ASP A 185 -7.93 -7.98 -7.73
C ASP A 185 -8.53 -7.17 -8.88
N THR A 186 -7.92 -6.02 -9.21
CA THR A 186 -8.34 -5.18 -10.34
C THR A 186 -8.25 -5.94 -11.67
N GLN A 187 -7.17 -6.71 -11.88
CA GLN A 187 -7.00 -7.55 -13.07
C GLN A 187 -8.04 -8.66 -13.16
N ARG A 188 -8.33 -9.33 -12.03
CA ARG A 188 -9.39 -10.35 -11.95
C ARG A 188 -10.76 -9.76 -12.31
N MET A 189 -11.08 -8.56 -11.80
CA MET A 189 -12.32 -7.87 -12.16
C MET A 189 -12.37 -7.51 -13.65
N LEU A 190 -11.26 -7.04 -14.22
CA LEU A 190 -11.17 -6.70 -15.63
C LEU A 190 -11.41 -7.93 -16.52
N LEU A 191 -10.72 -9.04 -16.25
CA LEU A 191 -10.89 -10.30 -16.98
C LEU A 191 -12.33 -10.83 -16.90
N THR A 192 -12.93 -10.75 -15.70
CA THR A 192 -14.32 -11.19 -15.50
C THR A 192 -15.31 -10.34 -16.32
N ARG A 193 -15.11 -9.01 -16.36
CA ARG A 193 -15.96 -8.09 -17.12
C ARG A 193 -15.77 -8.26 -18.64
N VAL A 194 -14.53 -8.44 -19.11
CA VAL A 194 -14.24 -8.71 -20.53
C VAL A 194 -14.87 -10.03 -20.96
N ARG A 195 -14.72 -11.10 -20.17
CA ARG A 195 -15.37 -12.40 -20.44
C ARG A 195 -16.90 -12.26 -20.51
N SER A 196 -17.52 -11.58 -19.56
CA SER A 196 -18.97 -11.35 -19.57
C SER A 196 -19.44 -10.63 -20.84
N LYS A 197 -18.67 -9.68 -21.36
CA LYS A 197 -18.99 -8.99 -22.61
C LYS A 197 -18.85 -9.92 -23.82
N THR A 198 -17.69 -10.55 -23.99
CA THR A 198 -17.38 -11.37 -25.18
C THR A 198 -18.30 -12.58 -25.31
N TYR A 199 -18.63 -13.25 -24.20
CA TYR A 199 -19.53 -14.39 -24.23
C TYR A 199 -21.01 -13.96 -24.19
N GLY A 200 -21.36 -12.91 -23.45
CA GLY A 200 -22.72 -12.39 -23.38
C GLY A 200 -23.23 -11.83 -24.71
N GLU A 201 -22.39 -11.09 -25.45
CA GLU A 201 -22.75 -10.58 -26.78
C GLU A 201 -22.87 -11.72 -27.80
N ARG A 202 -22.05 -12.78 -27.69
CA ARG A 202 -22.16 -13.98 -28.55
C ARG A 202 -23.47 -14.73 -28.38
N PHE A 203 -24.04 -14.80 -27.17
CA PHE A 203 -25.35 -15.45 -26.97
C PHE A 203 -26.50 -14.61 -27.57
N VAL A 204 -26.38 -13.28 -27.56
CA VAL A 204 -27.35 -12.38 -28.20
C VAL A 204 -27.27 -12.48 -29.74
N GLU A 205 -26.07 -12.59 -30.31
CA GLU A 205 -25.88 -12.80 -31.75
C GLU A 205 -26.31 -14.21 -32.22
N MET A 206 -26.19 -15.22 -31.36
CA MET A 206 -26.60 -16.60 -31.68
C MET A 206 -28.11 -16.86 -31.50
N GLY A 207 -28.91 -15.86 -31.08
CA GLY A 207 -30.37 -15.95 -31.07
C GLY A 207 -30.95 -17.00 -30.11
N ILE A 208 -30.16 -17.51 -29.17
CA ILE A 208 -30.63 -18.45 -28.16
C ILE A 208 -31.26 -17.63 -27.04
N LYS A 209 -32.59 -17.56 -27.02
CA LYS A 209 -33.40 -17.07 -25.90
C LYS A 209 -33.70 -18.20 -24.93
#